data_AF-A0A0C3JW79-F1
#
_entry.id   AF-A0A0C3JW79-F1
#
_cell.length_a   1.000
_cell.length_b   1.000
_cell.length_c   1.000
_cell.angle_alpha   90.00
_cell.angle_beta   90.00
_cell.angle_gamma   90.00
#
_symmetry.space_group_name_H-M   'P 1'
#
loop_
_entity.id
_entity.type
_entity.pdbx_description
1 polymer ?
#
loop_
_entity_poly.entity_id
_entity_poly.type
_entity_poly.pdbx_seq_one_letter_code
_entity_poly.pdbx_strand_id
1 'polypeptide(L)'
;LEQLKAKEAEVVDLTNRLRYLQADFVNLQRNAAREKEQQRDYAISRFAGDLLEVVDVLSLALKSVPTPHLNSPSSLPPNPSDPPTPPQKSAQDYLVELHHGVQMTHRLLLSVLGTYGVKSFDPTGEKFDPNRHEALYQAPIPEKEPGTVIDCQKIGFMIKDRLLRAAKVGVVQDTS
;
A
#
# COMPACT_ATOMS: atom_id res chain seq x y z
N LEU A 1 30.89 -36.68 54.97
CA LEU A 1 30.37 -37.32 53.73
C LEU A 1 28.98 -36.81 53.37
N GLU A 2 28.01 -36.78 54.28
CA GLU A 2 26.66 -36.26 53.99
C GLU A 2 26.63 -34.76 53.62
N GLN A 3 27.38 -33.92 54.33
CA GLN A 3 27.50 -32.50 54.00
C GLN A 3 28.09 -32.28 52.60
N LEU A 4 29.02 -33.13 52.18
CA LEU A 4 29.62 -33.08 50.84
C LEU A 4 28.55 -33.38 49.77
N LYS A 5 27.77 -34.44 49.95
CA LYS A 5 26.67 -34.83 49.05
C LYS A 5 25.57 -33.75 48.97
N ALA A 6 25.23 -33.13 50.10
CA ALA A 6 24.25 -32.04 50.13
C ALA A 6 24.74 -30.83 49.32
N LYS A 7 26.03 -30.47 49.46
CA LYS A 7 26.64 -29.39 48.67
C LYS A 7 26.74 -29.73 47.19
N GLU A 8 27.03 -30.98 46.83
CA GLU A 8 27.02 -31.44 45.43
C GLU A 8 25.62 -31.32 44.81
N ALA A 9 24.57 -31.71 45.53
CA ALA A 9 23.19 -31.57 45.05
C ALA A 9 22.79 -30.09 44.88
N GLU A 10 23.20 -29.21 45.81
CA GLU A 10 22.98 -27.76 45.72
C GLU A 10 23.69 -27.15 44.51
N VAL A 11 24.94 -27.55 44.23
CA VAL A 11 25.69 -27.11 43.05
C VAL A 11 24.98 -27.53 41.76
N VAL A 12 24.45 -28.75 41.70
CA VAL A 12 23.71 -29.24 40.53
C VAL A 12 22.41 -28.45 40.32
N ASP A 13 21.64 -28.20 41.37
CA ASP A 13 20.41 -27.40 41.30
C ASP A 13 20.70 -25.97 40.83
N LEU A 14 21.69 -25.30 41.45
CA LEU A 14 22.10 -23.95 41.06
C LEU A 14 22.60 -23.90 39.61
N THR A 15 23.40 -24.88 39.19
CA THR A 15 23.90 -24.96 37.81
C THR A 15 22.75 -25.11 36.82
N ASN A 16 21.75 -25.94 37.13
CA ASN A 16 20.57 -26.10 36.29
C ASN A 16 19.78 -24.80 36.20
N ARG A 17 19.53 -24.12 37.33
CA ARG A 17 18.85 -22.81 37.34
C ARG A 17 19.61 -21.77 36.52
N LEU A 18 20.94 -21.71 36.66
CA LEU A 18 21.77 -20.81 35.87
C LEU A 18 21.69 -21.11 34.37
N ARG A 19 21.67 -22.38 33.98
CA ARG A 19 21.49 -22.80 32.57
C ARG A 19 20.11 -22.40 32.03
N TYR A 20 19.05 -22.57 32.82
CA TYR A 20 17.71 -22.11 32.45
C TYR A 20 17.67 -20.58 32.27
N LEU A 21 18.19 -19.82 33.25
CA LEU A 21 18.25 -18.37 33.17
C LEU A 21 19.09 -17.89 31.97
N GLN A 22 20.20 -18.56 31.67
CA GLN A 22 21.00 -18.29 30.49
C GLN A 22 20.20 -18.54 29.20
N ALA A 23 19.47 -19.67 29.12
CA ALA A 23 18.63 -19.98 27.98
C ALA A 23 17.50 -18.94 27.79
N ASP A 24 16.84 -18.56 28.88
CA ASP A 24 15.79 -17.52 28.86
C ASP A 24 16.35 -16.17 28.42
N PHE A 25 17.53 -15.78 28.90
CA PHE A 25 18.20 -14.55 28.47
C PHE A 25 18.52 -14.55 26.98
N VAL A 26 19.05 -15.66 26.44
CA VAL A 26 19.34 -15.78 25.01
C VAL A 26 18.06 -15.73 24.17
N ASN A 27 16.98 -16.37 24.63
CA ASN A 27 15.69 -16.32 23.96
C ASN A 27 15.10 -14.91 23.97
N LEU A 28 15.13 -14.23 25.12
CA LEU A 28 14.70 -12.83 25.26
C LEU A 28 15.49 -11.93 24.31
N GLN A 29 16.81 -12.07 24.26
CA GLN A 29 17.66 -11.26 23.39
C GLN A 29 17.33 -11.48 21.90
N ARG A 30 17.12 -12.75 21.48
CA ARG A 30 16.73 -13.08 20.10
C ARG A 30 15.36 -12.53 19.74
N ASN A 31 14.39 -12.63 20.65
CA ASN A 31 13.04 -12.13 20.43
C ASN A 31 13.03 -10.60 20.37
N ALA A 32 13.68 -9.93 21.32
CA ALA A 32 13.80 -8.47 21.34
C ALA A 32 14.49 -7.93 20.08
N ALA A 33 15.51 -8.63 19.56
CA ALA A 33 16.16 -8.25 18.30
C ALA A 33 15.20 -8.31 17.11
N ARG A 34 14.42 -9.40 16.99
CA ARG A 34 13.41 -9.56 15.93
C ARG A 34 12.28 -8.53 16.05
N GLU A 35 11.78 -8.29 17.25
CA GLU A 35 10.73 -7.29 17.51
C GLU A 35 11.21 -5.88 17.16
N LYS A 36 12.45 -5.52 17.50
CA LYS A 36 13.03 -4.22 17.15
C LYS A 36 13.12 -4.04 15.63
N GLU A 37 13.53 -5.08 14.90
CA GLU A 37 13.60 -5.03 13.44
C GLU A 37 12.21 -4.89 12.82
N GLN A 38 11.23 -5.68 13.29
CA GLN A 38 9.84 -5.55 12.85
C GLN A 38 9.26 -4.16 13.15
N GLN A 39 9.50 -3.63 14.35
CA GLN A 39 9.05 -2.28 14.71
C GLN A 39 9.66 -1.23 13.79
N ARG A 40 10.96 -1.33 13.47
CA ARG A 40 11.60 -0.42 12.52
C ARG A 40 10.97 -0.51 11.14
N ASP A 41 10.75 -1.74 10.69
CA ASP A 41 10.26 -2.04 9.35
C ASP A 41 8.80 -1.60 9.14
N TYR A 42 8.00 -1.62 10.20
CA TYR A 42 6.58 -1.28 10.19
C TYR A 42 6.24 0.02 10.92
N ALA A 43 7.22 0.79 11.38
CA ALA A 43 7.03 2.03 12.15
C ALA A 43 6.12 3.04 11.44
N ILE A 44 6.25 3.15 10.12
CA ILE A 44 5.50 4.11 9.30
C ILE A 44 4.14 3.59 8.84
N SER A 45 3.74 2.36 9.22
CA SER A 45 2.54 1.72 8.64
C SER A 45 1.27 2.56 8.80
N ARG A 46 1.08 3.15 9.98
CA ARG A 46 -0.07 4.02 10.25
C ARG A 46 -0.06 5.27 9.38
N PHE A 47 1.07 5.96 9.35
CA PHE A 47 1.26 7.15 8.52
C PHE A 47 1.07 6.85 7.03
N ALA A 48 1.65 5.77 6.54
CA ALA A 48 1.48 5.32 5.17
C ALA A 48 0.02 5.02 4.84
N GLY A 49 -0.71 4.37 5.78
CA GLY A 49 -2.14 4.11 5.67
C GLY A 49 -2.98 5.38 5.54
N ASP A 50 -2.75 6.36 6.40
CA ASP A 50 -3.44 7.66 6.36
C ASP A 50 -3.16 8.40 5.03
N LEU A 51 -1.94 8.27 4.50
CA LEU A 51 -1.55 8.89 3.23
C LEU A 51 -2.24 8.25 2.00
N LEU A 52 -2.76 7.03 2.10
CA LEU A 52 -3.48 6.38 1.01
C LEU A 52 -4.77 7.11 0.62
N GLU A 53 -5.40 7.81 1.58
CA GLU A 53 -6.56 8.65 1.28
C GLU A 53 -6.19 9.80 0.34
N VAL A 54 -5.01 10.39 0.52
CA VAL A 54 -4.50 11.45 -0.36
C VAL A 54 -4.23 10.90 -1.76
N VAL A 55 -3.65 9.69 -1.85
CA VAL A 55 -3.43 8.99 -3.13
C VAL A 55 -4.75 8.80 -3.87
N ASP A 56 -5.80 8.35 -3.17
CA ASP A 56 -7.13 8.13 -3.76
C ASP A 56 -7.76 9.44 -4.25
N VAL A 57 -7.67 10.52 -3.46
CA VAL A 57 -8.22 11.83 -3.84
C VAL A 57 -7.52 12.38 -5.08
N LEU A 58 -6.19 12.27 -5.15
CA LEU A 58 -5.43 12.66 -6.34
C LEU A 58 -5.81 11.80 -7.56
N SER A 59 -5.97 10.48 -7.38
CA SER A 59 -6.46 9.58 -8.42
C SER A 59 -7.85 9.97 -8.91
N LEU A 60 -8.76 10.34 -8.00
CA LEU A 60 -10.10 10.82 -8.35
C LEU A 60 -10.05 12.15 -9.12
N ALA A 61 -9.21 13.08 -8.68
CA ALA A 61 -9.01 14.36 -9.36
C ALA A 61 -8.45 14.19 -10.78
N LEU A 62 -7.59 13.20 -11.01
CA LEU A 62 -7.08 12.89 -12.35
C LEU A 62 -8.16 12.27 -13.26
N LYS A 63 -9.08 11.49 -12.68
CA LYS A 63 -10.20 10.86 -13.41
C LYS A 63 -11.36 11.82 -13.70
N SER A 64 -11.46 12.94 -12.98
CA SER A 64 -12.58 13.88 -13.14
C SER A 64 -12.49 14.73 -14.41
N VAL A 65 -11.31 14.85 -15.02
CA VAL A 65 -11.11 15.60 -16.27
C VAL A 65 -11.34 14.66 -17.46
N PRO A 66 -12.38 14.89 -18.30
CA PRO A 66 -12.63 14.03 -19.45
C PRO A 66 -11.50 14.11 -20.49
N THR A 67 -11.16 12.97 -21.08
CA THR A 67 -10.16 12.83 -22.15
C THR A 67 -10.31 13.77 -23.36
N PRO A 68 -11.53 14.14 -23.85
CA PRO A 68 -11.63 15.08 -24.99
C PRO A 68 -11.04 16.46 -24.70
N HIS A 69 -11.03 16.90 -23.43
CA HIS A 69 -10.44 18.18 -23.04
C HIS A 69 -8.90 18.11 -22.92
N LEU A 70 -8.33 16.92 -22.79
CA LEU A 70 -6.87 16.72 -22.66
C LEU A 70 -6.14 16.65 -24.01
N ASN A 71 -6.86 16.38 -25.11
CA ASN A 71 -6.29 16.05 -26.42
C ASN A 71 -6.42 17.16 -27.47
N SER A 72 -7.04 18.31 -27.16
CA SER A 72 -7.11 19.41 -28.12
C SER A 72 -5.73 20.05 -28.26
N PRO A 73 -5.14 20.07 -29.47
CA PRO A 73 -3.88 20.76 -29.68
C PRO A 73 -4.05 22.23 -29.29
N SER A 74 -3.11 22.70 -28.49
CA SER A 74 -2.86 24.10 -28.13
C SER A 74 -3.22 25.02 -29.28
N SER A 75 -3.90 26.13 -28.93
CA SER A 75 -4.05 27.37 -29.71
C SER A 75 -3.54 27.32 -31.16
N LEU A 76 -4.45 27.57 -32.12
CA LEU A 76 -4.11 27.78 -33.53
C LEU A 76 -2.80 28.57 -33.68
N PRO A 77 -1.90 28.18 -34.60
CA PRO A 77 -0.65 28.90 -34.81
C PRO A 77 -0.96 30.39 -35.07
N PRO A 78 -0.18 31.33 -34.48
CA PRO A 78 -0.41 32.75 -34.67
C PRO A 78 -0.37 33.07 -36.17
N ASN A 79 -1.34 33.82 -36.67
CA ASN A 79 -1.37 34.23 -38.05
C ASN A 79 -0.15 35.15 -38.28
N PRO A 80 0.67 34.97 -39.33
CA PRO A 80 1.87 35.80 -39.57
C PRO A 80 1.59 37.31 -39.74
N SER A 81 0.32 37.73 -39.77
CA SER A 81 -0.13 39.12 -39.85
C SER A 81 -0.43 39.75 -38.48
N ASP A 82 -0.43 38.99 -37.39
CA ASP A 82 -0.78 39.49 -36.06
C ASP A 82 0.42 40.19 -35.37
N PRO A 83 0.21 41.33 -34.68
CA PRO A 83 1.26 41.96 -33.88
C PRO A 83 1.74 41.00 -32.77
N PRO A 84 3.00 41.13 -32.28
CA PRO A 84 3.56 40.26 -31.26
C PRO A 84 2.78 40.44 -29.95
N THR A 85 1.78 39.60 -29.75
CA THR A 85 0.96 39.55 -28.55
C THR A 85 1.56 38.47 -27.65
N PRO A 86 1.71 38.69 -26.33
CA PRO A 86 2.18 37.64 -25.44
C PRO A 86 1.29 36.39 -25.61
N PRO A 87 1.86 35.17 -25.54
CA PRO A 87 1.11 33.94 -25.76
C PRO A 87 -0.07 33.88 -24.78
N GLN A 88 -1.28 34.07 -25.30
CA GLN A 88 -2.50 33.98 -24.51
C GLN A 88 -2.83 32.51 -24.35
N LYS A 89 -2.36 31.89 -23.26
CA LYS A 89 -2.80 30.54 -22.88
C LYS A 89 -4.31 30.54 -22.72
N SER A 90 -4.98 29.63 -23.41
CA SER A 90 -6.41 29.42 -23.24
C SER A 90 -6.69 28.79 -21.87
N ALA A 91 -7.93 28.89 -21.38
CA ALA A 91 -8.35 28.17 -20.17
C ALA A 91 -8.10 26.65 -20.28
N GLN A 92 -8.16 26.10 -21.50
CA GLN A 92 -7.89 24.70 -21.76
C GLN A 92 -6.41 24.35 -21.57
N ASP A 93 -5.49 25.22 -22.00
CA ASP A 93 -4.05 25.03 -21.83
C ASP A 93 -3.68 25.01 -20.33
N TYR A 94 -4.26 25.91 -19.54
CA TYR A 94 -4.08 25.91 -18.08
C TYR A 94 -4.60 24.64 -17.42
N LEU A 95 -5.74 24.11 -17.88
CA LEU A 95 -6.28 22.84 -17.38
C LEU A 95 -5.38 21.65 -17.69
N VAL A 96 -4.82 21.59 -18.90
CA VAL A 96 -3.87 20.53 -19.29
C VAL A 96 -2.59 20.61 -18.46
N GLU A 97 -2.02 21.81 -18.32
CA GLU A 97 -0.83 22.01 -17.47
C GLU A 97 -1.09 21.63 -16.01
N LEU A 98 -2.24 22.02 -15.46
CA LEU A 98 -2.64 21.67 -14.09
C LEU A 98 -2.83 20.15 -13.94
N HIS A 99 -3.55 19.51 -14.86
CA HIS A 99 -3.76 18.05 -14.86
C HIS A 99 -2.42 17.31 -14.87
N HIS A 100 -1.49 17.75 -15.72
CA HIS A 100 -0.14 17.19 -15.79
C HIS A 100 0.64 17.39 -14.49
N GLY A 101 0.55 18.58 -13.88
CA GLY A 101 1.15 18.86 -12.58
C GLY A 101 0.64 17.91 -11.49
N VAL A 102 -0.68 17.75 -11.37
CA VAL A 102 -1.31 16.82 -10.43
C VAL A 102 -0.90 15.37 -10.72
N GLN A 103 -0.80 14.99 -11.99
CA GLN A 103 -0.37 13.64 -12.40
C GLN A 103 1.05 13.35 -11.95
N MET A 104 1.96 14.32 -12.10
CA MET A 104 3.33 14.21 -11.65
C MET A 104 3.42 14.11 -10.12
N THR A 105 2.65 14.90 -9.38
CA THR A 105 2.59 14.80 -7.91
C THR A 105 2.07 13.44 -7.46
N HIS A 106 1.00 12.93 -8.08
CA HIS A 106 0.47 11.60 -7.79
C HIS A 106 1.52 10.50 -8.04
N ARG A 107 2.22 10.55 -9.17
CA ARG A 107 3.29 9.59 -9.49
C ARG A 107 4.45 9.67 -8.50
N LEU A 108 4.86 10.88 -8.12
CA LEU A 108 5.92 11.08 -7.13
C LEU A 108 5.52 10.50 -5.77
N LEU A 109 4.28 10.73 -5.33
CA LEU A 109 3.75 10.20 -4.07
C LEU A 109 3.80 8.67 -4.05
N LEU A 110 3.33 8.01 -5.11
CA LEU A 110 3.42 6.56 -5.26
C LEU A 110 4.87 6.06 -5.30
N SER A 111 5.76 6.78 -5.98
CA SER A 111 7.19 6.44 -6.02
C SER A 111 7.84 6.50 -4.64
N VAL A 112 7.52 7.52 -3.83
CA VAL A 112 8.04 7.66 -2.47
C VAL A 112 7.53 6.52 -1.59
N LEU A 113 6.24 6.23 -1.64
CA LEU A 113 5.64 5.08 -0.94
C LEU A 113 6.34 3.76 -1.34
N GLY A 114 6.61 3.56 -2.63
CA GLY A 114 7.36 2.41 -3.15
C GLY A 114 8.76 2.25 -2.56
N THR A 115 9.50 3.34 -2.40
CA THR A 115 10.85 3.34 -1.77
C THR A 115 10.80 2.84 -0.32
N TYR A 116 9.71 3.12 0.40
CA TYR A 116 9.51 2.64 1.77
C TYR A 116 8.85 1.25 1.84
N GLY A 117 8.75 0.54 0.71
CA GLY A 117 8.23 -0.82 0.65
C GLY A 117 6.71 -0.92 0.61
N VAL A 118 6.01 0.18 0.35
CA VAL A 118 4.55 0.18 0.14
C VAL A 118 4.25 -0.13 -1.32
N LYS A 119 3.50 -1.20 -1.56
CA LYS A 119 3.13 -1.68 -2.90
C LYS A 119 1.60 -1.66 -3.05
N SER A 120 1.13 -1.11 -4.16
CA SER A 120 -0.25 -1.25 -4.59
C SER A 120 -0.48 -2.63 -5.19
N PHE A 121 -1.71 -3.13 -5.10
CA PHE A 121 -2.16 -4.31 -5.83
C PHE A 121 -3.61 -4.14 -6.28
N ASP A 122 -3.89 -4.59 -7.50
CA ASP A 122 -5.21 -4.60 -8.11
C ASP A 122 -5.57 -6.06 -8.41
N PRO A 123 -6.52 -6.66 -7.68
CA PRO A 123 -6.89 -8.06 -7.84
C PRO A 123 -7.94 -8.28 -8.93
N THR A 124 -8.17 -7.32 -9.84
CA THR A 124 -9.15 -7.47 -10.92
C THR A 124 -8.87 -8.71 -11.77
N GLY A 125 -9.84 -9.62 -11.85
CA GLY A 125 -9.69 -10.90 -12.55
C GLY A 125 -9.10 -12.04 -11.72
N GLU A 126 -8.60 -11.78 -10.50
CA GLU A 126 -8.12 -12.82 -9.58
C GLU A 126 -9.28 -13.42 -8.76
N LYS A 127 -9.01 -14.55 -8.08
CA LYS A 127 -9.95 -15.11 -7.10
C LYS A 127 -10.00 -14.22 -5.86
N PHE A 128 -11.19 -14.06 -5.30
CA PHE A 128 -11.39 -13.29 -4.08
C PHE A 128 -10.67 -13.94 -2.88
N ASP A 129 -9.79 -13.19 -2.22
CA ASP A 129 -9.12 -13.57 -0.97
C ASP A 129 -9.61 -12.67 0.17
N PRO A 130 -10.37 -13.20 1.15
CA PRO A 130 -10.87 -12.44 2.29
C PRO A 130 -9.77 -11.75 3.13
N ASN A 131 -8.53 -12.25 3.09
CA ASN A 131 -7.43 -11.66 3.85
C ASN A 131 -6.87 -10.40 3.19
N ARG A 132 -7.16 -10.18 1.90
CA ARG A 132 -6.59 -9.08 1.10
C ARG A 132 -7.65 -8.19 0.45
N HIS A 133 -8.86 -8.69 0.30
CA HIS A 133 -9.95 -8.05 -0.44
C HIS A 133 -11.16 -7.81 0.46
N GLU A 134 -11.80 -6.65 0.29
CA GLU A 134 -13.08 -6.29 0.91
C GLU A 134 -14.13 -6.27 -0.20
N ALA A 135 -15.04 -7.25 -0.20
CA ALA A 135 -16.12 -7.31 -1.19
C ALA A 135 -17.19 -6.25 -0.85
N LEU A 136 -17.39 -5.29 -1.75
CA LEU A 136 -18.41 -4.24 -1.60
C LEU A 136 -19.78 -4.68 -2.10
N TYR A 137 -19.81 -5.44 -3.19
CA TYR A 137 -21.04 -5.92 -3.81
C TYR A 137 -20.77 -7.20 -4.58
N GLN A 138 -21.84 -7.95 -4.83
CA GLN A 138 -21.83 -9.12 -5.69
C GLN A 138 -22.74 -8.88 -6.89
N ALA A 139 -22.31 -9.29 -8.08
CA ALA A 139 -23.12 -9.17 -9.29
C ALA A 139 -23.07 -10.47 -10.12
N PRO A 140 -24.21 -10.89 -10.70
CA PRO A 140 -24.24 -12.02 -11.61
C PRO A 140 -23.64 -11.60 -12.95
N ILE A 141 -22.49 -12.17 -13.30
CA ILE A 141 -21.87 -11.98 -14.62
C ILE A 141 -21.94 -13.33 -15.35
N PRO A 142 -22.79 -13.44 -16.38
CA PRO A 142 -22.74 -14.58 -17.28
C PRO A 142 -21.32 -14.68 -17.85
N GLU A 143 -20.72 -15.87 -17.84
CA GLU A 143 -19.36 -16.17 -18.35
C GLU A 143 -18.17 -16.06 -17.37
N LYS A 144 -18.33 -15.54 -16.14
CA LYS A 144 -17.22 -15.53 -15.16
C LYS A 144 -17.44 -16.52 -14.01
N GLU A 145 -16.34 -17.09 -13.51
CA GLU A 145 -16.36 -18.01 -12.37
C GLU A 145 -16.88 -17.30 -11.09
N PRO A 146 -17.77 -17.94 -10.31
CA PRO A 146 -18.16 -17.45 -8.99
C PRO A 146 -16.95 -17.18 -8.09
N GLY A 147 -16.99 -16.08 -7.35
CA GLY A 147 -15.90 -15.70 -6.44
C GLY A 147 -14.70 -15.03 -7.13
N THR A 148 -14.77 -14.75 -8.43
CA THR A 148 -13.76 -13.92 -9.13
C THR A 148 -14.02 -12.44 -8.92
N VAL A 149 -12.97 -11.64 -8.79
CA VAL A 149 -13.07 -10.19 -8.72
C VAL A 149 -13.45 -9.61 -10.08
N ILE A 150 -14.56 -8.85 -10.10
CA ILE A 150 -15.11 -8.19 -11.29
C ILE A 150 -14.27 -6.97 -11.64
N ASP A 151 -14.13 -6.09 -10.65
CA ASP A 151 -13.46 -4.80 -10.75
C ASP A 151 -12.94 -4.35 -9.37
N CYS A 152 -11.90 -3.51 -9.40
CA CYS A 152 -11.34 -2.89 -8.21
C CYS A 152 -11.80 -1.43 -8.11
N GLN A 153 -12.71 -1.17 -7.17
CA GLN A 153 -13.21 0.17 -6.89
C GLN A 153 -12.17 1.01 -6.13
N LYS A 154 -11.45 0.39 -5.19
CA LYS A 154 -10.29 1.01 -4.53
C LYS A 154 -9.13 0.04 -4.46
N ILE A 155 -7.99 0.49 -4.97
CA ILE A 155 -6.72 -0.25 -5.00
C ILE A 155 -6.28 -0.58 -3.56
N GLY A 156 -5.82 -1.81 -3.37
CA GLY A 156 -5.27 -2.28 -2.10
C GLY A 156 -3.79 -1.93 -1.97
N PHE A 157 -3.31 -1.83 -0.73
CA PHE A 157 -1.90 -1.52 -0.44
C PHE A 157 -1.35 -2.44 0.64
N MET A 158 -0.09 -2.83 0.47
CA MET A 158 0.68 -3.64 1.42
C MET A 158 2.00 -2.94 1.70
N ILE A 159 2.49 -3.03 2.94
CA ILE A 159 3.85 -2.65 3.30
C ILE A 159 4.62 -3.93 3.59
N LYS A 160 5.65 -4.22 2.78
CA LYS A 160 6.35 -5.51 2.82
C LYS A 160 5.35 -6.68 2.76
N ASP A 161 5.21 -7.44 3.84
CA ASP A 161 4.33 -8.60 3.93
C ASP A 161 3.02 -8.32 4.69
N ARG A 162 2.81 -7.08 5.16
CA ARG A 162 1.64 -6.69 5.94
C ARG A 162 0.64 -5.90 5.11
N LEU A 163 -0.64 -6.25 5.21
CA LEU A 163 -1.72 -5.48 4.60
C LEU A 163 -1.86 -4.11 5.30
N LEU A 164 -1.79 -3.03 4.54
CA LEU A 164 -2.12 -1.68 5.02
C LEU A 164 -3.61 -1.39 4.81
N ARG A 165 -4.12 -1.72 3.62
CA ARG A 165 -5.52 -1.50 3.24
C ARG A 165 -5.94 -2.57 2.23
N ALA A 166 -7.06 -3.23 2.52
CA ALA A 166 -7.67 -4.19 1.60
C ALA A 166 -8.12 -3.50 0.31
N ALA A 167 -8.02 -4.20 -0.82
CA ALA A 167 -8.61 -3.73 -2.06
C ALA A 167 -10.14 -3.85 -1.96
N LYS A 168 -10.87 -2.78 -2.28
CA LYS A 168 -12.34 -2.81 -2.30
C LYS A 168 -12.81 -3.22 -3.68
N VAL A 169 -13.54 -4.32 -3.76
CA VAL A 169 -13.80 -5.04 -5.01
C VAL A 169 -15.26 -5.44 -5.18
N GLY A 170 -15.71 -5.53 -6.43
CA GLY A 170 -16.92 -6.28 -6.79
C GLY A 170 -16.58 -7.75 -7.03
N VAL A 171 -17.43 -8.69 -6.61
CA VAL A 171 -17.18 -10.13 -6.78
C VAL A 171 -18.32 -10.78 -7.57
N VAL A 172 -18.01 -11.77 -8.40
CA VAL A 172 -19.04 -12.53 -9.14
C VAL A 172 -19.88 -13.34 -8.16
N GLN A 173 -21.19 -13.13 -8.20
CA GLN A 173 -22.14 -13.83 -7.36
C GLN A 173 -22.16 -15.33 -7.68
N ASP A 174 -22.18 -16.16 -6.64
CA ASP A 174 -22.43 -17.59 -6.79
C ASP A 174 -23.92 -17.81 -7.12
N THR A 175 -24.17 -18.29 -8.33
CA THR A 175 -25.51 -18.68 -8.79
C THR A 175 -25.63 -20.21 -8.72
N SER A 176 -25.41 -20.74 -7.51
CA SER A 176 -25.72 -22.13 -7.17
C SER A 176 -27.22 -22.32 -6.94
#